data_AF-A0A929IBM8-F1
#
_entry.id   AF-A0A929IBM8-F1
#
_cell.length_a   1.000
_cell.length_b   1.000
_cell.length_c   1.000
_cell.angle_alpha   90.00
_cell.angle_beta   90.00
_cell.angle_gamma   90.00
#
_symmetry.space_group_name_H-M   'P 1'
#
loop_
_entity.id
_entity.type
_entity.pdbx_description
1 polymer ?
#
loop_
_entity_poly.entity_id
_entity_poly.type
_entity_poly.pdbx_seq_one_letter_code
_entity_poly.pdbx_strand_id
1 'polypeptide(L)'
;MQNPLKLILALLLIIPINLYAQEIINNTENNAGSTEALQQPAFSDLITAAELVAIAQLNDTRYEYLRGFPNKGVAWMRPIIKYKSERAIDIFTVYDEGIKGSHCYFPDTARWQEGNRFLVFLKHEEFIRYRGLTPVCYLPVSVNTENQYVLRLPIDNVDLPDELLQQAQTYQFTDSGSRIDATELLREEKARLIADSQMKDEGDTLVYTRGIPISAVRAYIRKIISDQNP
;
A
#
# COMPACT_ATOMS: atom_id res chain seq x y z
N MET A 1 4.37 -33.06 82.16
CA MET A 1 5.83 -32.95 82.28
C MET A 1 6.25 -31.69 81.53
N GLN A 2 6.53 -30.59 82.24
CA GLN A 2 7.90 -30.13 82.58
C GLN A 2 8.81 -30.10 81.34
N ASN A 3 9.49 -29.02 80.96
CA ASN A 3 9.66 -27.66 81.45
C ASN A 3 10.32 -26.86 80.28
N PRO A 4 10.44 -25.53 80.39
CA PRO A 4 10.75 -24.58 79.32
C PRO A 4 12.24 -24.27 79.21
N LEU A 5 12.66 -23.71 78.07
CA LEU A 5 13.90 -22.93 77.95
C LEU A 5 13.76 -22.04 76.69
N LYS A 6 13.48 -20.73 76.84
CA LYS A 6 14.51 -19.66 76.84
C LYS A 6 15.65 -19.95 75.86
N LEU A 7 15.74 -19.22 74.75
CA LEU A 7 16.68 -18.10 74.64
C LEU A 7 16.53 -17.38 73.29
N ILE A 8 16.66 -16.06 73.41
CA ILE A 8 16.78 -15.03 72.38
C ILE A 8 17.90 -15.34 71.38
N LEU A 9 17.65 -15.17 70.08
CA LEU A 9 18.61 -14.49 69.19
C LEU A 9 17.91 -14.01 67.90
N ALA A 10 17.75 -12.69 67.80
CA ALA A 10 17.54 -12.03 66.52
C ALA A 10 18.81 -12.19 65.69
N LEU A 11 18.73 -12.95 64.59
CA LEU A 11 19.78 -13.00 63.59
C LEU A 11 19.21 -12.47 62.27
N LEU A 12 19.56 -11.21 62.02
CA LEU A 12 19.54 -10.54 60.72
C LEU A 12 20.42 -11.34 59.74
N LEU A 13 19.80 -11.96 58.74
CA LEU A 13 20.44 -12.49 57.53
C LEU A 13 19.55 -12.05 56.37
N ILE A 14 19.77 -10.83 55.86
CA ILE A 14 20.54 -10.58 54.64
C ILE A 14 20.10 -11.55 53.55
N ILE A 15 19.14 -11.07 52.73
CA ILE A 15 18.77 -11.65 51.45
C ILE A 15 20.05 -11.75 50.62
N PRO A 16 20.51 -12.94 50.19
CA PRO A 16 21.52 -12.99 49.15
C PRO A 16 20.84 -12.61 47.83
N ILE A 17 20.94 -11.33 47.45
CA ILE A 17 20.86 -10.93 46.05
C ILE A 17 22.17 -11.41 45.42
N ASN A 18 22.26 -12.72 45.17
CA ASN A 18 23.36 -13.27 44.40
C ASN A 18 23.01 -13.21 42.93
N LEU A 19 23.72 -12.28 42.27
CA LEU A 19 24.41 -12.48 41.01
C LEU A 19 23.56 -12.94 39.82
N TYR A 20 22.91 -11.96 39.17
CA TYR A 20 23.00 -11.84 37.72
C TYR A 20 23.32 -10.39 37.38
N ALA A 21 24.55 -9.99 37.70
CA ALA A 21 25.15 -8.75 37.23
C ALA A 21 26.53 -9.11 36.68
N GLN A 22 26.56 -9.61 35.45
CA GLN A 22 27.66 -9.46 34.47
C GLN A 22 27.31 -10.20 33.17
N GLU A 23 26.38 -9.62 32.41
CA GLU A 23 26.39 -9.73 30.95
C GLU A 23 25.60 -8.56 30.32
N ILE A 24 25.84 -7.33 30.80
CA ILE A 24 25.31 -6.11 30.16
C ILE A 24 26.44 -5.05 30.10
N ILE A 25 27.63 -5.44 29.63
CA ILE A 25 28.66 -4.51 29.16
C ILE A 25 29.42 -5.25 28.06
N ASN A 26 28.84 -5.34 26.86
CA ASN A 26 29.54 -5.57 25.59
C ASN A 26 28.64 -5.57 24.33
N ASN A 27 27.32 -5.34 24.44
CA ASN A 27 26.44 -5.25 23.25
C ASN A 27 25.73 -3.90 23.08
N THR A 28 26.22 -2.84 23.73
CA THR A 28 25.69 -1.46 23.58
C THR A 28 26.46 -0.63 22.55
N GLU A 29 26.98 -1.26 21.49
CA GLU A 29 27.48 -0.55 20.29
C GLU A 29 26.92 -1.07 18.95
N ASN A 30 26.02 -2.07 18.93
CA ASN A 30 25.49 -2.63 17.68
C ASN A 30 23.95 -2.75 17.61
N ASN A 31 23.21 -1.95 18.39
CA ASN A 31 21.77 -1.79 18.19
C ASN A 31 21.42 -0.31 17.98
N ALA A 32 22.07 0.32 17.01
CA ALA A 32 21.31 1.21 16.15
C ALA A 32 20.31 0.29 15.45
N GLY A 33 19.04 0.36 15.84
CA GLY A 33 17.98 -0.32 15.11
C GLY A 33 18.16 0.05 13.65
N SER A 34 18.61 -0.91 12.84
CA SER A 34 18.53 -0.81 11.41
C SER A 34 17.05 -0.73 11.13
N THR A 35 16.54 0.49 10.99
CA THR A 35 15.45 0.75 10.08
C THR A 35 15.95 0.22 8.74
N GLU A 36 15.77 -1.08 8.49
CA GLU A 36 15.80 -1.59 7.13
C GLU A 36 14.75 -0.73 6.43
N ALA A 37 15.22 0.23 5.65
CA ALA A 37 14.36 0.96 4.74
C ALA A 37 13.64 -0.13 3.96
N LEU A 38 12.33 -0.26 4.17
CA LEU A 38 11.52 -1.25 3.46
C LEU A 38 11.76 -1.00 1.98
N GLN A 39 12.57 -1.85 1.37
CA GLN A 39 12.93 -1.69 -0.03
C GLN A 39 11.65 -1.88 -0.82
N GLN A 40 11.29 -0.87 -1.61
CA GLN A 40 10.08 -0.93 -2.43
C GLN A 40 10.21 -2.13 -3.39
N PRO A 41 9.14 -2.93 -3.58
CA PRO A 41 9.18 -4.02 -4.54
C PRO A 41 9.40 -3.48 -5.94
N ALA A 42 10.21 -4.18 -6.74
CA ALA A 42 10.37 -3.86 -8.15
C ALA A 42 9.05 -4.10 -8.89
N PHE A 43 8.73 -3.22 -9.84
CA PHE A 43 7.52 -3.33 -10.64
C PHE A 43 7.41 -4.67 -11.40
N SER A 44 8.55 -5.19 -11.90
CA SER A 44 8.64 -6.50 -12.54
C SER A 44 8.25 -7.65 -11.61
N ASP A 45 8.60 -7.56 -10.33
CA ASP A 45 8.34 -8.61 -9.35
C ASP A 45 6.84 -8.70 -9.04
N LEU A 46 6.17 -7.55 -8.97
CA LEU A 46 4.71 -7.50 -8.82
C LEU A 46 3.99 -8.13 -10.02
N ILE A 47 4.42 -7.82 -11.24
CA ILE A 47 3.86 -8.41 -12.48
C ILE A 47 4.06 -9.93 -12.50
N THR A 48 5.25 -10.36 -12.09
CA THR A 48 5.65 -11.77 -12.05
C THR A 48 4.82 -12.55 -11.04
N ALA A 49 4.75 -12.07 -9.81
CA ALA A 49 4.06 -12.73 -8.72
C ALA A 49 2.53 -12.75 -8.93
N ALA A 50 1.96 -11.74 -9.60
CA ALA A 50 0.52 -11.65 -9.79
C ALA A 50 -0.02 -12.72 -10.75
N GLU A 51 -1.20 -13.23 -10.44
CA GLU A 51 -2.00 -14.09 -11.33
C GLU A 51 -2.99 -13.26 -12.16
N LEU A 52 -3.37 -12.09 -11.65
CA LEU A 52 -4.13 -11.08 -12.36
C LEU A 52 -3.38 -9.75 -12.36
N VAL A 53 -3.05 -9.27 -13.57
CA VAL A 53 -2.57 -7.90 -13.81
C VAL A 53 -3.53 -7.24 -14.77
N ALA A 54 -4.21 -6.19 -14.32
CA ALA A 54 -5.23 -5.51 -15.13
C ALA A 54 -5.39 -4.05 -14.70
N ILE A 55 -5.86 -3.21 -15.63
CA ILE A 55 -6.55 -1.99 -15.23
C ILE A 55 -7.98 -2.39 -14.92
N ALA A 56 -8.42 -2.08 -13.71
CA ALA A 56 -9.78 -2.33 -13.25
C ALA A 56 -10.39 -1.06 -12.66
N GLN A 57 -11.70 -0.92 -12.87
CA GLN A 57 -12.50 0.14 -12.29
C GLN A 57 -13.18 -0.37 -11.03
N LEU A 58 -13.14 0.43 -9.97
CA LEU A 58 -13.86 0.19 -8.74
C LEU A 58 -15.36 0.44 -8.95
N ASN A 59 -16.20 -0.49 -8.53
CA ASN A 59 -17.65 -0.37 -8.65
C ASN A 59 -18.29 -0.02 -7.31
N ASP A 60 -17.91 -0.73 -6.25
CA ASP A 60 -18.48 -0.60 -4.90
C ASP A 60 -17.46 -1.16 -3.90
N THR A 61 -17.45 -0.60 -2.70
CA THR A 61 -16.68 -1.08 -1.54
C THR A 61 -17.65 -1.42 -0.43
N ARG A 62 -17.37 -2.53 0.26
CA ARG A 62 -18.16 -2.96 1.43
C ARG A 62 -17.19 -3.31 2.53
N TYR A 63 -16.70 -2.27 3.19
CA TYR A 63 -15.76 -2.38 4.30
C TYR A 63 -16.47 -2.21 5.63
N GLU A 64 -16.05 -3.01 6.60
CA GLU A 64 -16.29 -2.77 8.02
C GLU A 64 -15.15 -1.90 8.55
N TYR A 65 -15.52 -0.83 9.26
CA TYR A 65 -14.57 0.17 9.74
C TYR A 65 -14.33 0.00 11.23
N LEU A 66 -13.06 0.12 11.65
CA LEU A 66 -12.66 0.22 13.04
C LEU A 66 -11.85 1.52 13.21
N ARG A 67 -12.33 2.42 14.07
CA ARG A 67 -11.69 3.73 14.35
C ARG A 67 -11.41 4.56 13.08
N GLY A 68 -12.32 4.51 12.10
CA GLY A 68 -12.21 5.27 10.85
C GLY A 68 -11.35 4.61 9.77
N PHE A 69 -10.77 3.42 10.02
CA PHE A 69 -10.00 2.68 9.03
C PHE A 69 -10.72 1.40 8.61
N PRO A 70 -10.68 1.00 7.32
CA PRO A 70 -11.14 -0.31 6.91
C PRO A 70 -10.40 -1.40 7.69
N ASN A 71 -11.16 -2.34 8.25
CA ASN A 71 -10.63 -3.48 9.00
C ASN A 71 -10.96 -4.83 8.35
N LYS A 72 -12.01 -4.90 7.52
CA LYS A 72 -12.26 -6.06 6.66
C LYS A 72 -13.28 -5.72 5.59
N GLY A 73 -13.26 -6.45 4.49
CA GLY A 73 -14.35 -6.44 3.52
C GLY A 73 -13.87 -6.62 2.09
N VAL A 74 -14.70 -6.15 1.15
CA VAL A 74 -14.49 -6.40 -0.28
C VAL A 74 -14.60 -5.13 -1.12
N ALA A 75 -13.74 -5.00 -2.12
CA ALA A 75 -13.93 -4.11 -3.26
C ALA A 75 -14.43 -4.91 -4.46
N TRP A 76 -15.50 -4.45 -5.10
CA TRP A 76 -16.02 -4.98 -6.35
C TRP A 76 -15.40 -4.23 -7.53
N MET A 77 -14.84 -4.97 -8.47
CA MET A 77 -14.04 -4.41 -9.55
C MET A 77 -14.48 -4.97 -10.90
N ARG A 78 -14.48 -4.13 -11.92
CA ARG A 78 -14.62 -4.54 -13.32
C ARG A 78 -13.30 -4.35 -14.07
N PRO A 79 -12.73 -5.39 -14.71
CA PRO A 79 -11.54 -5.21 -15.54
C PRO A 79 -11.88 -4.40 -16.80
N ILE A 80 -11.08 -3.38 -17.09
CA ILE A 80 -11.14 -2.59 -18.33
C ILE A 80 -10.12 -3.14 -19.34
N ILE A 81 -8.87 -3.32 -18.91
CA ILE A 81 -7.78 -3.85 -19.74
C ILE A 81 -7.12 -4.97 -18.96
N LYS A 82 -7.14 -6.19 -19.49
CA LYS A 82 -6.45 -7.35 -18.90
C LYS A 82 -5.09 -7.53 -19.55
N TYR A 83 -4.05 -7.63 -18.73
CA TYR A 83 -2.68 -7.89 -19.18
C TYR A 83 -2.24 -9.32 -18.89
N LYS A 84 -2.56 -9.83 -17.70
CA LYS A 84 -2.28 -11.21 -17.26
C LYS A 84 -3.52 -11.75 -16.57
N SER A 85 -3.99 -12.91 -17.01
CA SER A 85 -5.02 -13.70 -16.32
C SER A 85 -5.14 -15.08 -16.95
N GLU A 86 -5.28 -16.11 -16.14
CA GLU A 86 -5.58 -17.48 -16.59
C GLU A 86 -7.09 -17.72 -16.79
N ARG A 87 -7.93 -16.74 -16.44
CA ARG A 87 -9.39 -16.90 -16.37
C ARG A 87 -10.12 -15.83 -17.18
N ALA A 88 -11.28 -16.20 -17.72
CA ALA A 88 -12.26 -15.23 -18.17
C ALA A 88 -12.87 -14.55 -16.94
N ILE A 89 -12.74 -13.23 -16.86
CA ILE A 89 -13.19 -12.42 -15.72
C ILE A 89 -13.90 -11.19 -16.30
N ASP A 90 -15.16 -11.02 -15.90
CA ASP A 90 -16.00 -9.86 -16.21
C ASP A 90 -16.24 -8.98 -14.97
N ILE A 91 -16.16 -9.59 -13.79
CA ILE A 91 -16.23 -8.94 -12.48
C ILE A 91 -15.44 -9.78 -11.48
N PHE A 92 -14.81 -9.13 -10.52
CA PHE A 92 -14.12 -9.80 -9.43
C PHE A 92 -14.20 -8.99 -8.14
N THR A 93 -13.89 -9.63 -7.03
CA THR A 93 -13.77 -8.98 -5.73
C THR A 93 -12.34 -9.04 -5.22
N VAL A 94 -11.88 -7.98 -4.57
CA VAL A 94 -10.64 -7.96 -3.80
C VAL A 94 -11.00 -7.95 -2.33
N TYR A 95 -10.68 -9.04 -1.63
CA TYR A 95 -10.96 -9.18 -0.20
C TYR A 95 -9.71 -8.86 0.63
N ASP A 96 -9.92 -8.16 1.73
CA ASP A 96 -8.88 -7.89 2.74
C ASP A 96 -9.46 -7.94 4.16
N GLU A 97 -8.61 -8.23 5.13
CA GLU A 97 -8.92 -8.31 6.56
C GLU A 97 -7.69 -7.98 7.43
N GLY A 98 -7.90 -7.15 8.45
CA GLY A 98 -6.93 -6.73 9.44
C GLY A 98 -6.55 -5.24 9.34
N ILE A 99 -5.63 -4.85 10.25
CA ILE A 99 -4.99 -3.52 10.34
C ILE A 99 -3.45 -3.65 10.47
N LYS A 100 -2.85 -4.73 9.96
CA LYS A 100 -1.39 -4.98 9.95
C LYS A 100 -0.73 -4.49 8.65
N GLY A 101 0.44 -3.86 8.74
CA GLY A 101 1.35 -3.67 7.59
C GLY A 101 0.68 -3.13 6.31
N SER A 102 0.76 -3.87 5.22
CA SER A 102 0.19 -3.49 3.91
C SER A 102 -1.16 -4.17 3.64
N HIS A 103 -2.21 -3.37 3.51
CA HIS A 103 -3.55 -3.82 3.11
C HIS A 103 -3.95 -3.24 1.76
N CYS A 104 -4.79 -3.99 1.06
CA CYS A 104 -5.37 -3.69 -0.23
C CYS A 104 -6.79 -3.12 -0.12
N TYR A 105 -6.92 -2.01 0.64
CA TYR A 105 -8.15 -1.25 0.69
C TYR A 105 -8.17 -0.15 -0.37
N PHE A 106 -9.28 -0.05 -1.10
CA PHE A 106 -9.46 0.97 -2.14
C PHE A 106 -10.21 2.17 -1.56
N PRO A 107 -9.95 3.40 -2.03
CA PRO A 107 -10.68 4.57 -1.55
C PRO A 107 -12.16 4.47 -1.94
N ASP A 108 -13.04 4.70 -0.96
CA ASP A 108 -14.48 4.76 -1.19
C ASP A 108 -14.79 5.78 -2.30
N THR A 109 -15.63 5.38 -3.25
CA THR A 109 -16.15 6.28 -4.28
C THR A 109 -17.65 6.45 -4.07
N ALA A 110 -18.16 7.68 -4.18
CA ALA A 110 -19.58 7.92 -4.06
C ALA A 110 -20.34 7.13 -5.14
N ARG A 111 -21.46 6.46 -4.77
CA ARG A 111 -22.18 5.54 -5.66
C ARG A 111 -22.70 6.14 -6.97
N TRP A 112 -22.83 7.47 -7.02
CA TRP A 112 -23.28 8.21 -8.21
C TRP A 112 -22.13 8.73 -9.07
N GLN A 113 -20.88 8.56 -8.63
CA GLN A 113 -19.70 8.94 -9.38
C GLN A 113 -19.14 7.75 -10.13
N GLU A 114 -18.47 8.03 -11.24
CA GLU A 114 -17.68 7.02 -11.89
C GLU A 114 -16.54 6.57 -10.97
N GLY A 115 -16.41 5.26 -10.78
CA GLY A 115 -15.40 4.68 -9.92
C GLY A 115 -13.96 4.95 -10.35
N ASN A 116 -13.08 5.05 -9.35
CA ASN A 116 -11.64 5.17 -9.56
C ASN A 116 -11.06 3.94 -10.28
N ARG A 117 -9.99 4.15 -11.03
CA ARG A 117 -9.33 3.10 -11.82
C ARG A 117 -7.96 2.83 -11.28
N PHE A 118 -7.58 1.56 -11.33
CA PHE A 118 -6.34 1.08 -10.74
C PHE A 118 -5.69 0.03 -11.63
N LEU A 119 -4.37 0.07 -11.74
CA LEU A 119 -3.58 -1.06 -12.20
C LEU A 119 -3.40 -1.99 -11.00
N VAL A 120 -4.02 -3.16 -11.04
CA VAL A 120 -4.05 -4.12 -9.91
C VAL A 120 -3.08 -5.28 -10.11
N PHE A 121 -2.53 -5.79 -9.01
CA PHE A 121 -1.62 -6.94 -8.91
C PHE A 121 -2.18 -7.92 -7.87
N LEU A 122 -2.82 -8.99 -8.36
CA LEU A 122 -3.67 -9.82 -7.50
C LEU A 122 -3.36 -11.31 -7.63
N LYS A 123 -3.59 -12.04 -6.55
CA LYS A 123 -3.59 -13.51 -6.46
C LYS A 123 -5.02 -14.03 -6.44
N HIS A 124 -5.30 -15.08 -7.21
CA HIS A 124 -6.60 -15.73 -7.15
C HIS A 124 -6.73 -16.47 -5.82
N GLU A 125 -7.92 -16.42 -5.22
CA GLU A 125 -8.22 -17.19 -4.02
C GLU A 125 -9.28 -18.23 -4.32
N GLU A 126 -10.51 -17.80 -4.62
CA GLU A 126 -11.61 -18.70 -4.93
C GLU A 126 -12.67 -17.99 -5.77
N PHE A 127 -13.38 -18.72 -6.64
CA PHE A 127 -14.46 -18.16 -7.46
C PHE A 127 -14.05 -16.83 -8.14
N ILE A 128 -14.78 -15.73 -7.87
CA ILE A 128 -14.45 -14.37 -8.35
C ILE A 128 -13.59 -13.56 -7.37
N ARG A 129 -13.14 -14.15 -6.26
CA ARG A 129 -12.38 -13.49 -5.20
C ARG A 129 -10.88 -13.57 -5.44
N TYR A 130 -10.24 -12.44 -5.21
CA TYR A 130 -8.80 -12.25 -5.27
C TYR A 130 -8.30 -11.62 -3.96
N ARG A 131 -7.01 -11.79 -3.69
CA ARG A 131 -6.26 -11.05 -2.68
C ARG A 131 -5.23 -10.13 -3.33
N GLY A 132 -5.01 -8.98 -2.72
CA GLY A 132 -3.93 -8.09 -3.11
C GLY A 132 -2.55 -8.69 -2.84
N LEU A 133 -1.59 -8.43 -3.71
CA LEU A 133 -0.19 -8.68 -3.36
C LEU A 133 0.29 -7.72 -2.27
N THR A 134 1.19 -8.22 -1.44
CA THR A 134 1.90 -7.46 -0.40
C THR A 134 3.33 -7.19 -0.87
N PRO A 135 3.89 -5.98 -0.69
CA PRO A 135 3.28 -4.83 -0.01
C PRO A 135 2.40 -3.93 -0.90
N VAL A 136 2.36 -4.17 -2.20
CA VAL A 136 1.58 -3.34 -3.14
C VAL A 136 0.65 -4.17 -4.00
N CYS A 137 -0.63 -3.85 -3.94
CA CYS A 137 -1.65 -4.54 -4.71
C CYS A 137 -2.28 -3.69 -5.82
N TYR A 138 -2.09 -2.37 -5.81
CA TYR A 138 -2.60 -1.50 -6.86
C TYR A 138 -1.77 -0.23 -7.03
N LEU A 139 -1.88 0.38 -8.21
CA LEU A 139 -1.39 1.71 -8.54
C LEU A 139 -2.51 2.56 -9.17
N PRO A 140 -2.60 3.87 -8.85
CA PRO A 140 -3.68 4.72 -9.34
C PRO A 140 -3.58 4.99 -10.85
N VAL A 141 -4.70 4.91 -11.54
CA VAL A 141 -4.83 5.22 -12.97
C VAL A 141 -5.87 6.32 -13.15
N SER A 142 -5.47 7.40 -13.82
CA SER A 142 -6.34 8.53 -14.16
C SER A 142 -6.60 8.59 -15.66
N VAL A 143 -7.57 9.41 -16.05
CA VAL A 143 -7.97 9.66 -17.44
C VAL A 143 -7.69 11.11 -17.78
N ASN A 144 -6.99 11.34 -18.89
CA ASN A 144 -6.71 12.70 -19.36
C ASN A 144 -7.84 13.26 -20.24
N THR A 145 -7.74 14.54 -20.62
CA THR A 145 -8.70 15.23 -21.50
C THR A 145 -8.86 14.60 -22.89
N GLU A 146 -7.90 13.76 -23.31
CA GLU A 146 -7.95 12.98 -24.56
C GLU A 146 -8.58 11.59 -24.37
N ASN A 147 -9.17 11.31 -23.20
CA ASN A 147 -9.73 10.01 -22.81
C ASN A 147 -8.71 8.86 -22.79
N GLN A 148 -7.42 9.17 -22.57
CA GLN A 148 -6.37 8.17 -22.45
C GLN A 148 -6.15 7.82 -20.97
N TYR A 149 -5.93 6.54 -20.70
CA TYR A 149 -5.50 6.10 -19.37
C TYR A 149 -4.04 6.46 -19.14
N VAL A 150 -3.75 6.91 -17.93
CA VAL A 150 -2.43 7.34 -17.49
C VAL A 150 -2.18 6.76 -16.10
N LEU A 151 -1.04 6.09 -15.92
CA LEU A 151 -0.57 5.68 -14.60
C LEU A 151 -0.14 6.93 -13.85
N ARG A 152 -0.85 7.28 -12.78
CA ARG A 152 -0.68 8.55 -12.08
C ARG A 152 0.56 8.54 -11.21
N LEU A 153 1.32 9.63 -11.23
CA LEU A 153 2.49 9.86 -10.39
C LEU A 153 2.20 10.94 -9.34
N PRO A 154 2.92 10.95 -8.20
CA PRO A 154 4.00 10.01 -7.81
C PRO A 154 3.48 8.61 -7.41
N ILE A 155 4.40 7.64 -7.42
CA ILE A 155 4.20 6.27 -6.91
C ILE A 155 5.35 6.00 -5.96
N ASP A 156 5.05 5.99 -4.66
CA ASP A 156 6.08 5.95 -3.59
C ASP A 156 6.20 4.58 -2.91
N ASN A 157 5.44 3.59 -3.39
CA ASN A 157 5.39 2.26 -2.79
C ASN A 157 5.96 1.17 -3.72
N VAL A 158 6.39 1.52 -4.93
CA VAL A 158 6.93 0.59 -5.94
C VAL A 158 8.14 1.22 -6.61
N ASP A 159 9.20 0.43 -6.77
CA ASP A 159 10.34 0.82 -7.58
C ASP A 159 9.99 0.66 -9.07
N LEU A 160 9.73 1.80 -9.72
CA LEU A 160 9.43 1.85 -11.15
C LEU A 160 10.74 1.95 -11.96
N PRO A 161 10.90 1.13 -13.00
CA PRO A 161 12.11 1.16 -13.81
C PRO A 161 12.30 2.50 -14.53
N ASP A 162 13.54 2.94 -14.66
CA ASP A 162 13.91 4.21 -15.32
C ASP A 162 13.31 4.34 -16.73
N GLU A 163 13.23 3.24 -17.48
CA GLU A 163 12.65 3.25 -18.83
C GLU A 163 11.17 3.66 -18.85
N LEU A 164 10.42 3.40 -17.76
CA LEU A 164 9.05 3.90 -17.59
C LEU A 164 9.03 5.33 -17.05
N LEU A 165 9.89 5.66 -16.08
CA LEU A 165 9.97 7.01 -15.51
C LEU A 165 10.34 8.07 -16.56
N GLN A 166 11.19 7.72 -17.52
CA GLN A 166 11.54 8.58 -18.66
C GLN A 166 10.37 8.88 -19.60
N GLN A 167 9.30 8.08 -19.57
CA GLN A 167 8.08 8.32 -20.34
C GLN A 167 7.08 9.23 -19.62
N ALA A 168 7.41 9.69 -18.41
CA ALA A 168 6.50 10.51 -17.63
C ALA A 168 6.30 11.89 -18.26
N GLN A 169 5.04 12.32 -18.31
CA GLN A 169 4.61 13.58 -18.91
C GLN A 169 3.66 14.32 -17.98
N THR A 170 3.43 15.59 -18.32
CA THR A 170 2.39 16.40 -17.69
C THR A 170 1.06 16.23 -18.42
N TYR A 171 -0.02 16.02 -17.67
CA TYR A 171 -1.38 15.83 -18.16
C TYR A 171 -2.38 16.73 -17.43
N GLN A 172 -3.51 16.95 -18.08
CA GLN A 172 -4.73 17.44 -17.44
C GLN A 172 -5.68 16.26 -17.27
N PHE A 173 -6.01 15.92 -16.02
CA PHE A 173 -6.91 14.82 -15.72
C PHE A 173 -8.36 15.28 -15.56
N THR A 174 -9.28 14.40 -15.92
CA THR A 174 -10.72 14.68 -15.91
C THR A 174 -11.47 13.87 -14.85
N ASP A 175 -10.86 12.82 -14.29
CA ASP A 175 -11.49 11.99 -13.26
C ASP A 175 -11.41 12.60 -11.86
N SER A 176 -12.39 12.30 -11.00
CA SER A 176 -12.42 12.70 -9.60
C SER A 176 -11.25 12.11 -8.81
N GLY A 177 -10.79 10.91 -9.16
CA GLY A 177 -9.67 10.25 -8.50
C GLY A 177 -8.37 11.05 -8.56
N SER A 178 -8.21 11.92 -9.56
CA SER A 178 -7.04 12.80 -9.75
C SER A 178 -7.04 14.05 -8.87
N ARG A 179 -8.06 14.23 -8.02
CA ARG A 179 -8.28 15.42 -7.21
C ARG A 179 -8.26 15.08 -5.72
N ILE A 180 -7.70 15.99 -4.92
CA ILE A 180 -7.73 15.94 -3.45
C ILE A 180 -8.48 17.18 -2.96
N ASP A 181 -9.48 16.97 -2.12
CA ASP A 181 -10.13 18.06 -1.39
C ASP A 181 -9.12 18.68 -0.41
N ALA A 182 -8.84 19.97 -0.61
CA ALA A 182 -7.86 20.72 0.13
C ALA A 182 -8.49 21.72 1.12
N THR A 183 -9.81 21.69 1.29
CA THR A 183 -10.56 22.66 2.11
C THR A 183 -10.09 22.67 3.56
N GLU A 184 -9.83 21.49 4.11
CA GLU A 184 -9.40 21.30 5.51
C GLU A 184 -7.87 21.17 5.64
N LEU A 185 -7.11 21.29 4.54
CA LEU A 185 -5.66 21.14 4.58
C LEU A 185 -4.99 22.43 5.10
N LEU A 186 -4.06 22.27 6.01
CA LEU A 186 -3.22 23.37 6.48
C LEU A 186 -2.34 23.89 5.33
N ARG A 187 -2.03 25.19 5.35
CA ARG A 187 -1.22 25.84 4.30
C ARG A 187 0.13 25.14 4.05
N GLU A 188 0.79 24.71 5.12
CA GLU A 188 2.08 24.01 5.05
C GLU A 188 1.95 22.63 4.44
N GLU A 189 0.90 21.89 4.81
CA GLU A 189 0.60 20.57 4.25
C GLU A 189 0.26 20.66 2.75
N LYS A 190 -0.53 21.66 2.38
CA LYS A 190 -0.86 21.96 0.99
C LYS A 190 0.40 22.27 0.17
N ALA A 191 1.29 23.11 0.70
CA ALA A 191 2.56 23.44 0.03
C ALA A 191 3.46 22.21 -0.14
N ARG A 192 3.52 21.32 0.87
CA ARG A 192 4.25 20.06 0.79
C ARG A 192 3.69 19.15 -0.31
N LEU A 193 2.37 18.95 -0.36
CA LEU A 193 1.74 18.13 -1.40
C LEU A 193 1.98 18.67 -2.81
N ILE A 194 1.92 19.99 -2.99
CA ILE A 194 2.22 20.64 -4.27
C ILE A 194 3.67 20.35 -4.69
N ALA A 195 4.62 20.52 -3.77
CA ALA A 195 6.04 20.33 -4.05
C ALA A 195 6.39 18.85 -4.31
N ASP A 196 6.00 17.96 -3.40
CA ASP A 196 6.41 16.55 -3.38
C ASP A 196 5.66 15.74 -4.43
N SER A 197 4.36 16.01 -4.61
CA SER A 197 3.50 15.25 -5.53
C SER A 197 3.26 15.94 -6.87
N GLN A 198 3.96 17.04 -7.14
CA GLN A 198 3.87 17.81 -8.39
C GLN A 198 2.40 18.11 -8.76
N MET A 199 1.63 18.53 -7.76
CA MET A 199 0.22 18.83 -7.89
C MET A 199 0.00 20.30 -8.25
N LYS A 200 -1.07 20.58 -8.99
CA LYS A 200 -1.53 21.94 -9.25
C LYS A 200 -2.56 22.34 -8.21
N ASP A 201 -2.40 23.54 -7.67
CA ASP A 201 -3.37 24.17 -6.78
C ASP A 201 -4.50 24.83 -7.60
N GLU A 202 -5.75 24.43 -7.35
CA GLU A 202 -6.97 25.02 -7.92
C GLU A 202 -7.88 25.62 -6.82
N GLY A 203 -7.31 26.15 -5.74
CA GLY A 203 -8.05 26.74 -4.64
C GLY A 203 -8.37 25.71 -3.56
N ASP A 204 -9.60 25.20 -3.54
CA ASP A 204 -10.04 24.19 -2.56
C ASP A 204 -9.71 22.76 -3.01
N THR A 205 -8.97 22.61 -4.11
CA THR A 205 -8.63 21.31 -4.69
C THR A 205 -7.18 21.29 -5.14
N LEU A 206 -6.48 20.21 -4.81
CA LEU A 206 -5.20 19.87 -5.43
C LEU A 206 -5.43 18.83 -6.54
N VAL A 207 -4.80 19.04 -7.69
CA VAL A 207 -4.96 18.17 -8.86
C VAL A 207 -3.61 17.58 -9.24
N TYR A 208 -3.54 16.26 -9.35
CA TYR A 208 -2.35 15.62 -9.91
C TYR A 208 -2.15 16.04 -11.37
N THR A 209 -0.90 16.21 -11.79
CA THR A 209 -0.61 16.63 -13.17
C THR A 209 0.39 15.73 -13.87
N ARG A 210 0.86 14.68 -13.22
CA ARG A 210 1.97 13.85 -13.71
C ARG A 210 1.52 12.41 -13.89
N GLY A 211 2.05 11.77 -14.91
CA GLY A 211 1.83 10.34 -15.10
C GLY A 211 2.58 9.76 -16.27
N ILE A 212 2.47 8.44 -16.42
CA ILE A 212 3.08 7.66 -17.49
C ILE A 212 1.94 7.16 -18.41
N PRO A 213 2.03 7.37 -19.73
CA PRO A 213 0.99 6.92 -20.64
C PRO A 213 0.84 5.40 -20.57
N ILE A 214 -0.40 4.91 -20.55
CA ILE A 214 -0.64 3.47 -20.36
C ILE A 214 -0.05 2.60 -21.48
N SER A 215 0.18 3.18 -22.66
CA SER A 215 0.85 2.49 -23.78
C SER A 215 2.27 2.04 -23.40
N ALA A 216 3.04 2.89 -22.72
CA ALA A 216 4.38 2.55 -22.23
C ALA A 216 4.31 1.47 -21.14
N VAL A 217 3.42 1.64 -20.16
CA VAL A 217 3.20 0.66 -19.08
C VAL A 217 2.80 -0.71 -19.66
N ARG A 218 1.89 -0.74 -20.65
CA ARG A 218 1.47 -1.94 -21.36
C ARG A 218 2.63 -2.62 -22.09
N ALA A 219 3.46 -1.84 -22.78
CA ALA A 219 4.63 -2.38 -23.49
C ALA A 219 5.60 -3.06 -22.50
N TYR A 220 5.86 -2.42 -21.36
CA TYR A 220 6.69 -2.99 -20.31
C TYR A 220 6.09 -4.28 -19.71
N ILE A 221 4.81 -4.26 -19.33
CA ILE A 221 4.14 -5.47 -18.78
C ILE A 221 4.22 -6.63 -19.78
N ARG A 222 4.00 -6.37 -21.07
CA ARG A 222 4.09 -7.41 -22.12
C ARG A 222 5.50 -7.99 -22.26
N LYS A 223 6.53 -7.14 -22.19
CA LYS A 223 7.93 -7.57 -22.19
C LYS A 223 8.18 -8.56 -21.04
N ILE A 224 7.84 -8.17 -19.81
CA ILE A 224 8.00 -9.03 -18.63
C ILE A 224 7.24 -10.36 -18.74
N ILE A 225 5.99 -10.35 -19.22
CA ILE A 225 5.19 -11.57 -19.37
C ILE A 225 5.77 -12.49 -20.46
N SER A 226 6.29 -11.92 -21.55
CA SER A 226 6.89 -12.70 -22.64
C SER A 226 8.17 -13.38 -22.19
N ASP A 227 9.00 -12.69 -21.40
CA ASP A 227 10.25 -13.24 -20.87
C ASP A 227 10.02 -14.43 -19.91
N GLN A 228 8.81 -14.61 -19.37
CA GLN A 228 8.43 -15.74 -18.53
C GLN A 228 8.01 -16.99 -19.30
N ASN A 229 7.63 -16.84 -20.57
CA ASN A 229 7.15 -17.93 -21.42
C ASN A 229 7.93 -17.92 -22.76
N PRO A 230 9.24 -18.25 -22.72
CA PRO A 230 10.11 -18.23 -23.90
C PRO A 230 9.72 -19.26 -24.97
#